data_AF-A0A7V7DRR8-F1
#
_entry.id   AF-A0A7V7DRR8-F1
#
_cell.length_a   1.000
_cell.length_b   1.000
_cell.length_c   1.000
_cell.angle_alpha   90.00
_cell.angle_beta   90.00
_cell.angle_gamma   90.00
#
_symmetry.space_group_name_H-M   'P 1'
#
loop_
_entity.id
_entity.type
_entity.pdbx_description
1 polymer ?
#
loop_
_entity_poly.entity_id
_entity_poly.type
_entity_poly.pdbx_seq_one_letter_code
_entity_poly.pdbx_strand_id
1 'polypeptide(L)'
;MQLLIIGSLDGQVGAASQIAMSRGAKVAHVDTVERAMDFLRSGQGANLVMIDVNFDVKALVDCLAQERITVPIVACGIGTDAGAAVRAIRAGAK
;
A
#
# COMPACT_ATOMS: atom_id res chain seq x y z
N MET A 1 -11.36 -9.62 4.86
CA MET A 1 -10.25 -9.13 4.02
C MET A 1 -9.71 -7.85 4.65
N GLN A 2 -8.39 -7.73 4.76
CA GLN A 2 -7.72 -6.58 5.37
C GLN A 2 -6.83 -5.85 4.34
N LEU A 3 -7.09 -4.57 4.14
CA LEU A 3 -6.38 -3.68 3.23
C LEU A 3 -5.56 -2.69 4.06
N LEU A 4 -4.26 -2.58 3.79
CA LEU A 4 -3.42 -1.53 4.35
C LEU A 4 -3.16 -0.48 3.27
N ILE A 5 -3.38 0.78 3.58
CA ILE A 5 -3.15 1.91 2.67
C ILE A 5 -2.01 2.76 3.22
N ILE A 6 -1.03 3.05 2.38
CA ILE A 6 0.13 3.90 2.66
C ILE A 6 0.04 5.14 1.76
N GLY A 7 -0.19 6.30 2.35
CA GLY A 7 -0.25 7.57 1.61
C GLY A 7 -1.18 8.58 2.26
N SER A 8 -1.64 9.59 1.51
CA SER A 8 -2.72 10.47 2.00
C SER A 8 -4.09 9.87 1.70
N LEU A 9 -5.07 10.06 2.59
CA LEU A 9 -6.48 9.67 2.37
C LEU A 9 -7.25 10.68 1.49
N ASP A 10 -6.57 11.64 0.89
CA ASP A 10 -7.24 12.70 0.14
C ASP A 10 -7.80 12.22 -1.21
N GLY A 11 -8.95 12.79 -1.58
CA GLY A 11 -9.59 12.57 -2.87
C GLY A 11 -9.97 11.11 -3.12
N GLN A 12 -9.29 10.47 -4.08
CA GLN A 12 -9.65 9.15 -4.61
C GLN A 12 -9.34 8.01 -3.64
N VAL A 13 -8.29 8.14 -2.81
CA VAL A 13 -7.87 7.09 -1.86
C VAL A 13 -8.88 6.97 -0.71
N GLY A 14 -9.39 8.09 -0.21
CA GLY A 14 -10.47 8.12 0.76
C GLY A 14 -11.76 7.48 0.22
N ALA A 15 -12.14 7.81 -1.02
CA ALA A 15 -13.31 7.21 -1.67
C ALA A 15 -13.16 5.68 -1.85
N ALA A 16 -11.99 5.21 -2.31
CA ALA A 16 -11.70 3.79 -2.43
C ALA A 16 -11.76 3.06 -1.07
N SER A 17 -11.25 3.70 -0.01
CA SER A 17 -11.32 3.19 1.36
C SER A 17 -12.76 3.00 1.82
N GLN A 18 -13.63 4.00 1.60
CA GLN A 18 -15.04 3.91 1.94
C GLN A 18 -15.76 2.81 1.16
N ILE A 19 -15.47 2.67 -0.13
CA ILE A 19 -16.02 1.59 -0.95
C ILE A 19 -15.58 0.22 -0.39
N ALA A 20 -14.29 0.05 -0.09
CA ALA A 20 -13.77 -1.20 0.47
C ALA A 20 -14.43 -1.54 1.82
N MET A 21 -14.55 -0.55 2.71
CA MET A 21 -15.23 -0.69 4.01
C MET A 21 -16.71 -1.07 3.84
N SER A 22 -17.43 -0.43 2.91
CA SER A 22 -18.84 -0.73 2.63
C SER A 22 -19.05 -2.17 2.14
N ARG A 23 -18.02 -2.78 1.54
CA ARG A 23 -18.01 -4.17 1.10
C ARG A 23 -17.52 -5.15 2.18
N GLY A 24 -17.32 -4.67 3.41
CA GLY A 24 -16.90 -5.49 4.56
C GLY A 24 -15.39 -5.72 4.67
N ALA A 25 -14.57 -4.95 3.94
CA ALA A 25 -13.12 -4.98 4.15
C ALA A 25 -12.74 -4.18 5.40
N LYS A 26 -11.77 -4.69 6.17
CA LYS A 26 -11.10 -3.90 7.22
C LYS A 26 -10.01 -3.07 6.55
N VAL A 27 -10.14 -1.76 6.58
CA VAL A 27 -9.14 -0.86 5.99
C VAL A 27 -8.33 -0.22 7.11
N ALA A 28 -7.01 -0.38 7.06
CA ALA A 28 -6.07 0.34 7.89
C ALA A 28 -5.32 1.35 7.01
N HIS A 29 -5.01 2.50 7.59
CA HIS A 29 -4.33 3.58 6.89
C HIS A 29 -3.15 4.08 7.72
N VAL A 30 -2.03 4.30 7.04
CA VAL A 30 -0.81 4.90 7.57
C VAL A 30 -0.26 5.91 6.57
N ASP A 31 0.49 6.88 7.07
CA ASP A 31 1.07 7.99 6.31
C ASP A 31 2.52 7.75 5.87
N THR A 32 3.20 6.73 6.41
CA THR A 32 4.60 6.40 6.05
C THR A 32 4.84 4.89 5.89
N VAL A 33 5.91 4.56 5.15
CA VAL A 33 6.35 3.16 4.93
C VAL A 33 6.78 2.51 6.26
N GLU A 34 7.46 3.26 7.13
CA GLU A 34 7.93 2.78 8.42
C GLU A 34 6.76 2.38 9.32
N ARG A 35 5.73 3.23 9.41
CA ARG A 35 4.52 2.89 10.17
C ARG A 35 3.77 1.71 9.57
N ALA A 36 3.82 1.53 8.25
CA ALA A 36 3.27 0.35 7.59
C ALA A 36 4.00 -0.92 8.04
N MET A 37 5.33 -0.88 8.11
CA MET A 37 6.12 -2.01 8.60
C MET A 37 5.84 -2.28 10.07
N ASP A 38 5.77 -1.27 10.93
CA ASP A 38 5.42 -1.46 12.35
C ASP A 38 4.02 -2.05 12.52
N PHE A 39 3.06 -1.60 11.71
CA PHE A 39 1.72 -2.18 11.66
C PHE A 39 1.76 -3.68 11.31
N LEU A 40 2.49 -4.05 10.27
CA LEU A 40 2.61 -5.46 9.84
C LEU A 40 3.35 -6.32 10.88
N ARG A 41 4.43 -5.79 11.47
CA ARG A 41 5.21 -6.44 12.54
C ARG A 41 4.41 -6.65 13.82
N SER A 42 3.41 -5.80 14.09
CA SER A 42 2.51 -5.94 15.25
C SER A 42 1.55 -7.14 15.15
N GLY A 43 1.60 -7.91 14.05
CA GLY A 43 0.75 -9.07 13.83
C GLY A 43 -0.63 -8.73 13.29
N GLN A 44 -0.91 -7.45 13.01
CA GLN A 44 -2.20 -7.03 12.45
C GLN A 44 -2.39 -7.54 11.01
N GLY A 45 -1.31 -7.86 10.29
CA GLY A 45 -1.35 -8.46 8.95
C GLY A 45 -2.04 -7.61 7.89
N ALA A 46 -1.88 -7.97 6.62
CA ALA A 46 -2.63 -7.39 5.51
C ALA A 46 -2.76 -8.43 4.39
N ASN A 47 -3.90 -8.43 3.70
CA ASN A 47 -4.07 -9.24 2.48
C ASN A 47 -3.64 -8.48 1.23
N LEU A 48 -3.61 -7.15 1.30
CA LEU A 48 -3.21 -6.26 0.23
C LEU A 48 -2.65 -4.98 0.83
N VAL A 49 -1.53 -4.50 0.28
CA VAL A 49 -1.00 -3.15 0.56
C VAL A 49 -1.25 -2.28 -0.67
N MET A 50 -1.87 -1.13 -0.48
CA MET A 50 -2.01 -0.10 -1.49
C MET A 50 -1.12 1.08 -1.12
N ILE A 51 -0.17 1.44 -1.97
CA ILE A 51 0.83 2.48 -1.70
C ILE A 51 0.77 3.57 -2.76
N ASP A 52 0.84 4.83 -2.33
CA ASP A 52 0.98 5.94 -3.28
C ASP A 52 2.35 5.87 -4.00
N VAL A 53 2.36 5.97 -5.33
CA VAL A 53 3.56 5.89 -6.18
C VAL A 53 4.61 6.97 -5.88
N ASN A 54 4.25 8.02 -5.13
CA ASN A 54 5.18 9.04 -4.66
C ASN A 54 6.06 8.55 -3.50
N PHE A 55 5.72 7.44 -2.85
CA PHE A 55 6.55 6.79 -1.84
C PHE A 55 7.52 5.79 -2.48
N ASP A 56 8.57 5.42 -1.73
CA ASP A 56 9.54 4.44 -2.19
C ASP A 56 8.98 3.01 -2.11
N VAL A 57 8.35 2.58 -3.21
CA VAL A 57 7.81 1.22 -3.36
C VAL A 57 8.92 0.16 -3.27
N LYS A 58 10.14 0.46 -3.73
CA LYS A 58 11.25 -0.50 -3.71
C LYS A 58 11.72 -0.75 -2.29
N ALA A 59 11.84 0.32 -1.49
CA ALA A 59 12.17 0.21 -0.07
C ALA A 59 11.13 -0.63 0.68
N LEU A 60 9.84 -0.41 0.44
CA LEU A 60 8.78 -1.23 1.04
C LEU A 60 8.92 -2.71 0.65
N VAL A 61 9.09 -3.02 -0.64
CA VAL A 61 9.26 -4.40 -1.13
C VAL A 61 10.46 -5.06 -0.47
N ASP A 62 11.59 -4.35 -0.37
CA ASP A 62 12.81 -4.88 0.24
C ASP A 62 12.64 -5.16 1.73
N CYS A 63 12.00 -4.25 2.48
CA CYS A 63 11.70 -4.46 3.89
C CYS A 63 10.79 -5.68 4.10
N LEU A 64 9.73 -5.81 3.30
CA LEU A 64 8.82 -6.96 3.35
C LEU A 64 9.57 -8.28 3.06
N ALA A 65 10.43 -8.29 2.04
CA ALA A 65 11.22 -9.46 1.69
C ALA A 65 12.22 -9.85 2.79
N GLN A 66 12.92 -8.88 3.38
CA GLN A 66 13.86 -9.10 4.47
C GLN A 66 13.19 -9.73 5.70
N GLU A 67 11.96 -9.32 5.99
CA GLU A 67 11.18 -9.82 7.12
C GLU A 67 10.33 -11.05 6.80
N ARG A 68 10.44 -11.57 5.57
CA ARG A 68 9.66 -12.70 5.05
C ARG A 68 8.14 -12.48 5.11
N ILE A 69 7.70 -11.23 5.01
CA ILE A 69 6.29 -10.87 4.95
C ILE A 69 5.83 -10.97 3.48
N THR A 70 4.86 -11.84 3.23
CA THR A 70 4.30 -12.02 1.88
C THR A 70 2.95 -11.33 1.77
N VAL A 71 2.93 -10.17 1.11
CA VAL A 71 1.70 -9.41 0.83
C VAL A 71 1.79 -8.80 -0.57
N PRO A 72 0.73 -8.89 -1.40
CA PRO A 72 0.70 -8.19 -2.68
C PRO A 72 0.67 -6.67 -2.47
N ILE A 73 1.32 -5.95 -3.37
CA ILE A 73 1.45 -4.50 -3.33
C ILE A 73 0.88 -3.92 -4.60
N VAL A 74 -0.11 -3.05 -4.47
CA VAL A 74 -0.65 -2.26 -5.57
C VAL A 74 -0.20 -0.82 -5.39
N ALA A 75 0.53 -0.30 -6.36
CA ALA A 75 0.91 1.10 -6.37
C ALA A 75 -0.16 1.94 -7.07
N CYS A 76 -0.63 3.00 -6.43
CA CYS A 76 -1.65 3.90 -6.96
C CYS A 76 -1.11 5.33 -7.07
N GLY A 77 -1.50 6.06 -8.12
CA GLY A 77 -1.17 7.47 -8.29
C GLY A 77 -2.30 8.20 -8.99
N ILE A 78 -2.36 9.52 -8.81
CA ILE A 78 -3.30 10.37 -9.53
C ILE A 78 -2.64 10.96 -10.78
N GLY A 79 -3.34 10.93 -11.91
CA GLY A 79 -2.85 11.46 -13.20
C GLY A 79 -2.20 10.41 -14.11
N THR A 80 -1.31 10.87 -15.00
CA THR A 80 -0.74 10.07 -16.09
C THR A 80 0.78 9.93 -16.01
N ASP A 81 1.36 9.82 -14.81
CA ASP A 81 2.79 9.48 -14.67
C ASP A 81 3.02 7.98 -14.93
N ALA A 82 3.05 7.63 -16.21
CA ALA A 82 3.37 6.28 -16.66
C ALA A 82 4.77 5.84 -16.19
N GLY A 83 5.70 6.78 -16.01
CA GLY A 83 7.04 6.50 -15.51
C GLY A 83 7.01 5.99 -14.07
N ALA A 84 6.26 6.65 -13.19
CA ALA A 84 6.06 6.22 -11.81
C ALA A 84 5.42 4.84 -11.73
N ALA A 85 4.38 4.59 -12.53
CA ALA A 85 3.74 3.28 -12.61
C ALA A 85 4.72 2.17 -13.04
N VAL A 86 5.52 2.41 -14.10
CA VAL A 86 6.53 1.44 -14.57
C VAL A 86 7.61 1.20 -13.52
N ARG A 87 8.08 2.25 -12.82
CA ARG A 87 9.05 2.11 -11.72
C ARG A 87 8.48 1.25 -10.59
N ALA A 88 7.23 1.47 -10.20
CA ALA A 88 6.57 0.70 -9.15
C ALA A 88 6.40 -0.78 -9.53
N ILE A 89 5.96 -1.06 -10.76
CA ILE A 89 5.83 -2.45 -11.26
C ILE A 89 7.20 -3.15 -11.24
N ARG A 90 8.24 -2.48 -11.74
CA ARG A 90 9.62 -3.02 -11.71
C ARG A 90 10.15 -3.22 -10.29
N ALA A 91 9.70 -2.40 -9.34
CA ALA A 91 10.07 -2.52 -7.94
C ALA A 91 9.42 -3.73 -7.24
N GLY A 92 8.33 -4.28 -7.79
CA GLY A 92 7.65 -5.46 -7.25
C GLY A 92 6.15 -5.29 -7.02
N ALA A 93 5.56 -4.13 -7.34
CA ALA A 93 4.12 -3.96 -7.32
C ALA A 93 3.45 -4.80 -8.42
N LYS A 94 2.31 -5.44 -8.10
CA LYS A 94 1.58 -6.35 -8.98
C LYS A 94 0.10 -6.48 -8.61
#